data_AF-A0A7S0IZE3-F1
#
_entry.id   AF-A0A7S0IZE3-F1
#
_cell.length_a   1.000
_cell.length_b   1.000
_cell.length_c   1.000
_cell.angle_alpha   90.00
_cell.angle_beta   90.00
_cell.angle_gamma   90.00
#
_symmetry.space_group_name_H-M   'P 1'
#
loop_
_entity.id
_entity.type
_entity.pdbx_description
1 polymer ?
#
loop_
_entity_poly.entity_id
_entity_poly.type
_entity_poly.pdbx_seq_one_letter_code
_entity_poly.pdbx_strand_id
1 'polypeptide(L)'
;AQHLWLRLLTRGAQMDWLRSLVSKDRLRYVDTEGGFNLDLSYVTPRLIGMSFPASGIESGYRNRIDDVARFLEERHARSTQAHYMVYNLSGRRYDYAKFRDQVIDFPFPDHFPPTLPQLFKICRTMHSWLQIDPFHIAVVHCLAGKGRTGTVIAAYLLYCGQCSSVEEALSLFAAARSDSGAGVTNPCQRRYVEYFARALPSWRDAAQPPEPVPMMLRKILLYPIPAVATEPHARAFATPRLAALPVNAPGVGSPSCTPFMQVLTAPNETKEVHPDASLIYSSAWADADLRAYQADGDDAAIVFQVDRVVAGDVLIRCFNLQASSIFSAHELMFRLSLHVEFEVSDPLSAAIVRFPTAQLDAVQRSDGRYAEDFAVDLSFSPLPAALPQQPADAEAGPAASAFGWLEDVSGARGEHQAMEGYLWKKGEINPAYQRRWCCLRRSSEGGAHPAQSFSYFRSAADPQPRGSIPIASVLRVDYIGETDGQQACFAVATASRRYIFRPDEPEHEQAECAMQTSHYWVKALVRAKARYLMAQAEDSFARTVQ
;
A
#
# COMPACT_ATOMS: atom_id res chain seq x y z
N ALA A 1 13.80 27.28 -45.41
CA ALA A 1 14.59 27.43 -44.17
C ALA A 1 13.85 28.22 -43.09
N GLN A 2 13.39 29.45 -43.35
CA GLN A 2 12.68 30.31 -42.36
C GLN A 2 11.38 29.70 -41.80
N HIS A 3 10.58 29.00 -42.62
CA HIS A 3 9.37 28.30 -42.15
C HIS A 3 9.64 27.06 -41.27
N LEU A 4 10.82 26.44 -41.38
CA LEU A 4 11.21 25.32 -40.51
C LEU A 4 11.65 25.84 -39.14
N TRP A 5 12.34 26.98 -39.11
CA TRP A 5 12.75 27.70 -37.90
C TRP A 5 11.56 28.21 -37.09
N LEU A 6 10.55 28.82 -37.73
CA LEU A 6 9.32 29.26 -37.06
C LEU A 6 8.49 28.09 -36.48
N ARG A 7 8.50 26.91 -37.13
CA ARG A 7 7.85 25.68 -36.61
C ARG A 7 8.62 25.02 -35.46
N LEU A 8 9.94 25.15 -35.42
CA LEU A 8 10.77 24.69 -34.30
C LEU A 8 10.65 25.60 -33.07
N LEU A 9 10.60 26.93 -33.28
CA LEU A 9 10.38 27.92 -32.22
C LEU A 9 8.99 27.79 -31.58
N THR A 10 7.94 27.57 -32.39
CA THR A 10 6.56 27.37 -31.89
C THR A 10 6.38 26.03 -31.17
N ARG A 11 7.07 24.96 -31.59
CA ARG A 11 7.12 23.69 -30.85
C ARG A 11 7.92 23.80 -29.55
N GLY A 12 9.02 24.55 -29.52
CA GLY A 12 9.79 24.84 -28.31
C GLY A 12 8.94 25.59 -27.28
N ALA A 13 8.29 26.68 -27.70
CA ALA A 13 7.40 27.46 -26.85
C ALA A 13 6.17 26.67 -26.35
N GLN A 14 5.59 25.77 -27.17
CA GLN A 14 4.50 24.88 -26.75
C GLN A 14 4.95 23.82 -25.74
N MET A 15 6.17 23.28 -25.89
CA MET A 15 6.73 22.32 -24.93
C MET A 15 7.12 22.99 -23.62
N ASP A 16 7.63 24.22 -23.66
CA ASP A 16 7.92 25.01 -22.45
C ASP A 16 6.65 25.44 -21.71
N TRP A 17 5.55 25.71 -22.43
CA TRP A 17 4.22 25.91 -21.86
C TRP A 17 3.62 24.63 -21.26
N LEU A 18 3.77 23.46 -21.90
CA LEU A 18 3.35 22.18 -21.30
C LEU A 18 4.19 21.82 -20.07
N ARG A 19 5.50 22.14 -20.08
CA ARG A 19 6.39 21.99 -18.92
C ARG A 19 5.99 22.91 -17.78
N SER A 20 5.63 24.17 -18.04
CA SER A 20 5.11 25.08 -17.01
C SER A 20 3.77 24.60 -16.44
N LEU A 21 2.92 23.98 -17.28
CA LEU A 21 1.63 23.42 -16.86
C LEU A 21 1.75 22.18 -15.96
N VAL A 22 2.78 21.35 -16.13
CA VAL A 22 3.09 20.21 -15.24
C VAL A 22 3.90 20.66 -14.01
N SER A 23 4.55 21.82 -14.10
CA SER A 23 5.36 22.47 -13.06
C SER A 23 4.54 23.36 -12.12
N LYS A 24 3.20 23.26 -12.10
CA LYS A 24 2.22 24.21 -11.49
C LYS A 24 2.65 25.02 -10.25
N ASP A 25 3.47 24.45 -9.37
CA ASP A 25 3.90 25.01 -8.08
C ASP A 25 5.40 24.75 -7.80
N ARG A 26 6.25 24.66 -8.83
CA ARG A 26 7.68 24.34 -8.71
C ARG A 26 8.56 25.44 -9.29
N LEU A 27 9.48 25.94 -8.48
CA LEU A 27 10.52 26.88 -8.90
C LEU A 27 11.49 26.20 -9.87
N ARG A 28 11.58 26.73 -11.09
CA ARG A 28 12.47 26.21 -12.14
C ARG A 28 13.75 27.04 -12.21
N TYR A 29 14.87 26.37 -12.43
CA TYR A 29 16.11 27.02 -12.81
C TYR A 29 16.04 27.42 -14.27
N VAL A 30 15.97 28.73 -14.52
CA VAL A 30 16.01 29.32 -15.86
C VAL A 30 17.26 30.16 -15.97
N ASP A 31 18.15 29.75 -16.87
CA ASP A 31 19.35 30.49 -17.23
C ASP A 31 19.32 30.72 -18.74
N THR A 32 19.03 31.97 -19.12
CA THR A 32 18.92 32.41 -20.51
C THR A 32 20.26 32.49 -21.23
N GLU A 33 21.37 32.65 -20.51
CA GLU A 33 22.70 32.75 -21.11
C GLU A 33 23.31 31.36 -21.36
N GLY A 34 23.12 30.41 -20.43
CA GLY A 34 23.52 29.00 -20.59
C GLY A 34 22.48 28.11 -21.30
N GLY A 35 21.28 28.63 -21.56
CA GLY A 35 20.20 27.90 -22.22
C GLY A 35 19.65 26.73 -21.39
N PHE A 36 19.54 26.90 -20.07
CA PHE A 36 19.00 25.90 -19.16
C PHE A 36 17.57 26.25 -18.72
N ASN A 37 16.68 25.25 -18.75
CA ASN A 37 15.33 25.33 -18.19
C ASN A 37 15.02 24.00 -17.47
N LEU A 38 15.47 23.89 -16.23
CA LEU A 38 15.43 22.66 -15.44
C LEU A 38 14.52 22.84 -14.22
N ASP A 39 13.74 21.80 -13.89
CA ASP A 39 13.07 21.68 -12.60
C ASP A 39 14.09 21.24 -11.54
N LEU A 40 14.88 22.22 -11.11
CA LEU A 40 16.03 22.12 -10.24
C LEU A 40 16.11 23.42 -9.45
N SER A 41 16.47 23.34 -8.17
CA SER A 41 16.67 24.54 -7.34
C SER A 41 17.78 24.32 -6.31
N TYR A 42 18.57 25.36 -6.08
CA TYR A 42 19.52 25.41 -4.97
C TYR A 42 18.75 25.72 -3.70
N VAL A 43 18.72 24.77 -2.78
CA VAL A 43 18.21 25.00 -1.41
C VAL A 43 19.26 25.73 -0.60
N THR A 44 20.53 25.37 -0.81
CA THR A 44 21.70 26.13 -0.40
C THR A 44 22.73 26.11 -1.53
N PRO A 45 23.81 26.91 -1.48
CA PRO A 45 24.84 26.89 -2.53
C PRO A 45 25.45 25.50 -2.80
N ARG A 46 25.36 24.57 -1.84
CA ARG A 46 25.95 23.22 -1.91
C ARG A 46 24.91 22.09 -1.92
N LEU A 47 23.62 22.42 -1.92
CA LEU A 47 22.54 21.45 -1.84
C LEU A 47 21.46 21.77 -2.87
N ILE A 48 21.28 20.85 -3.81
CA ILE A 48 20.33 20.97 -4.90
C ILE A 48 19.21 19.96 -4.71
N GLY A 49 17.96 20.40 -4.89
CA GLY A 49 16.80 19.55 -5.07
C GLY A 49 16.31 19.61 -6.52
N MET A 50 16.06 18.46 -7.15
CA MET A 50 15.53 18.41 -8.53
C MET A 50 14.50 17.31 -8.74
N SER A 51 13.77 17.36 -9.86
CA SER A 51 12.95 16.24 -10.33
C SER A 51 13.74 15.25 -11.19
N PHE A 52 13.10 14.11 -11.49
CA PHE A 52 13.75 12.96 -12.13
C PHE A 52 14.41 13.30 -13.48
N PRO A 53 15.67 12.90 -13.70
CA PRO A 53 16.33 13.01 -15.01
C PRO A 53 15.78 11.96 -15.97
N ALA A 54 14.90 12.38 -16.88
CA ALA A 54 14.20 11.50 -17.80
C ALA A 54 14.89 11.42 -19.18
N SER A 55 14.75 10.27 -19.83
CA SER A 55 15.08 10.03 -21.23
C SER A 55 13.82 9.74 -22.06
N GLY A 56 13.92 9.79 -23.39
CA GLY A 56 12.81 9.45 -24.29
C GLY A 56 11.59 10.38 -24.16
N ILE A 57 10.38 9.83 -24.26
CA ILE A 57 9.12 10.60 -24.30
C ILE A 57 8.83 11.30 -22.97
N GLU A 58 9.26 10.72 -21.83
CA GLU A 58 9.10 11.32 -20.50
C GLU A 58 9.88 12.66 -20.36
N SER A 59 10.90 12.88 -21.21
CA SER A 59 11.67 14.14 -21.25
C SER A 59 10.89 15.31 -21.85
N GLY A 60 9.68 15.06 -22.38
CA GLY A 60 8.76 16.10 -22.85
C GLY A 60 8.24 16.98 -21.70
N TYR A 61 8.01 16.39 -20.52
CA TYR A 61 7.44 17.08 -19.35
C TYR A 61 8.30 17.01 -18.07
N ARG A 62 9.42 16.26 -18.08
CA ARG A 62 10.43 16.23 -17.01
C ARG A 62 11.78 16.76 -17.50
N ASN A 63 12.75 16.86 -16.59
CA ASN A 63 14.13 17.23 -16.92
C ASN A 63 14.72 16.25 -17.93
N ARG A 64 15.27 16.75 -19.03
CA ARG A 64 16.06 15.92 -19.94
C ARG A 64 17.37 15.55 -19.26
N ILE A 65 17.69 14.26 -19.19
CA ILE A 65 18.91 13.78 -18.55
C ILE A 65 20.17 14.45 -19.13
N ASP A 66 20.22 14.67 -20.44
CA ASP A 66 21.36 15.34 -21.10
C ASP A 66 21.54 16.79 -20.66
N ASP A 67 20.45 17.51 -20.41
CA ASP A 67 20.51 18.90 -19.94
C ASP A 67 20.93 18.97 -18.48
N VAL A 68 20.50 18.03 -17.65
CA VAL A 68 20.94 17.92 -16.25
C VAL A 68 22.42 17.57 -16.18
N ALA A 69 22.86 16.59 -16.97
CA ALA A 69 24.27 16.20 -17.06
C ALA A 69 25.12 17.39 -17.52
N ARG A 70 24.74 18.05 -18.62
CA ARG A 70 25.41 19.26 -19.11
C ARG A 70 25.49 20.36 -18.05
N PHE A 71 24.39 20.61 -17.34
CA PHE A 71 24.35 21.60 -16.27
C PHE A 71 25.34 21.26 -15.14
N LEU A 72 25.34 20.02 -14.65
CA LEU A 72 26.24 19.60 -13.58
C LEU A 72 27.72 19.62 -14.03
N GLU A 73 27.99 19.24 -15.27
CA GLU A 73 29.33 19.29 -15.85
C GLU A 73 29.82 20.75 -16.00
N GLU A 74 29.03 21.64 -16.60
CA GLU A 74 29.44 23.03 -16.83
C GLU A 74 29.56 23.85 -15.54
N ARG A 75 28.69 23.60 -14.55
CA ARG A 75 28.63 24.40 -13.32
C ARG A 75 29.41 23.81 -12.14
N HIS A 76 29.57 22.49 -12.09
CA HIS A 76 30.10 21.79 -10.91
C HIS A 76 31.17 20.74 -11.23
N ALA A 77 31.55 20.52 -12.49
CA ALA A 77 32.80 19.84 -12.78
C ALA A 77 33.94 20.87 -12.86
N ARG A 78 35.11 20.50 -12.36
CA ARG A 78 36.34 21.27 -12.60
C ARG A 78 37.38 20.34 -13.19
N SER A 79 37.82 20.66 -14.40
CA SER A 79 38.76 19.83 -15.15
C SER A 79 38.24 18.38 -15.21
N THR A 80 39.06 17.41 -14.81
CA THR A 80 38.77 15.98 -14.84
C THR A 80 37.98 15.48 -13.64
N GLN A 81 37.67 16.32 -12.63
CA GLN A 81 37.00 15.88 -11.40
C GLN A 81 35.55 16.38 -11.32
N ALA A 82 34.65 15.48 -10.95
CA ALA A 82 33.26 15.84 -10.61
C ALA A 82 33.21 16.33 -9.16
N HIS A 83 32.65 17.51 -8.92
CA HIS A 83 32.38 18.01 -7.57
C HIS A 83 30.89 17.89 -7.21
N TYR A 84 30.16 16.98 -7.84
CA TYR A 84 28.78 16.68 -7.51
C TYR A 84 28.59 15.20 -7.20
N MET A 85 27.64 14.91 -6.30
CA MET A 85 27.14 13.56 -6.04
C MET A 85 25.62 13.57 -6.13
N VAL A 86 25.04 12.65 -6.90
CA VAL A 86 23.59 12.54 -7.09
C VAL A 86 23.01 11.47 -6.17
N TYR A 87 22.00 11.81 -5.39
CA TYR A 87 21.29 10.91 -4.49
C TYR A 87 19.92 10.60 -5.09
N ASN A 88 19.77 9.37 -5.61
CA ASN A 88 18.56 8.90 -6.27
C ASN A 88 17.61 8.23 -5.26
N LEU A 89 16.51 8.91 -4.94
CA LEU A 89 15.49 8.40 -4.03
C LEU A 89 14.36 7.63 -4.75
N SER A 90 14.39 7.60 -6.09
CA SER A 90 13.23 7.19 -6.89
C SER A 90 13.06 5.68 -7.03
N GLY A 91 14.15 4.91 -6.88
CA GLY A 91 14.23 3.48 -7.22
C GLY A 91 14.21 3.17 -8.71
N ARG A 92 14.10 4.19 -9.57
CA ARG A 92 14.25 4.03 -11.01
C ARG A 92 15.70 4.30 -11.41
N ARG A 93 16.34 3.30 -12.01
CA ARG A 93 17.67 3.47 -12.62
C ARG A 93 17.55 4.19 -13.96
N TYR A 94 18.63 4.89 -14.31
CA TYR A 94 18.82 5.56 -15.59
C TYR A 94 20.31 5.47 -15.95
N ASP A 95 20.71 6.09 -17.06
CA ASP A 95 22.11 6.05 -17.52
C ASP A 95 23.03 6.86 -16.59
N TYR A 96 23.65 6.20 -15.62
CA TYR A 96 24.53 6.82 -14.62
C TYR A 96 25.88 7.25 -15.19
N ALA A 97 26.29 6.69 -16.34
CA ALA A 97 27.53 7.08 -17.00
C ALA A 97 27.51 8.56 -17.42
N LYS A 98 26.31 9.13 -17.67
CA LYS A 98 26.12 10.57 -17.92
C LYS A 98 26.50 11.46 -16.74
N PHE A 99 26.60 10.90 -15.55
CA PHE A 99 26.96 11.56 -14.31
C PHE A 99 28.32 11.07 -13.78
N ARG A 100 29.18 10.52 -14.65
CA ARG A 100 30.48 9.93 -14.28
C ARG A 100 30.36 8.88 -13.15
N ASP A 101 29.24 8.16 -13.13
CA ASP A 101 28.87 7.19 -12.10
C ASP A 101 28.84 7.76 -10.65
N GLN A 102 28.74 9.09 -10.51
CA GLN A 102 28.56 9.80 -9.23
C GLN A 102 27.08 9.80 -8.81
N VAL A 103 26.49 8.61 -8.72
CA VAL A 103 25.09 8.41 -8.34
C VAL A 103 25.01 7.34 -7.24
N ILE A 104 24.34 7.67 -6.13
CA ILE A 104 24.07 6.74 -5.03
C ILE A 104 22.56 6.52 -4.92
N ASP A 105 22.16 5.24 -4.97
CA ASP A 105 20.76 4.83 -4.86
C ASP A 105 20.33 4.67 -3.39
N PHE A 106 19.26 5.37 -3.01
CA PHE A 106 18.55 5.20 -1.74
C PHE A 106 17.03 5.14 -1.98
N PRO A 107 16.53 4.06 -2.60
CA PRO A 107 15.13 3.97 -2.97
C PRO A 107 14.22 3.87 -1.74
N PHE A 108 13.10 4.58 -1.78
CA PHE A 108 11.96 4.33 -0.90
C PHE A 108 10.64 4.73 -1.59
N PRO A 109 9.50 4.16 -1.16
CA PRO A 109 8.22 4.27 -1.85
C PRO A 109 7.71 5.71 -1.98
N ASP A 110 6.90 5.96 -3.00
CA ASP A 110 6.46 7.33 -3.31
C ASP A 110 5.36 7.77 -2.33
N HIS A 111 5.40 9.02 -1.89
CA HIS A 111 4.51 9.56 -0.84
C HIS A 111 4.77 9.03 0.58
N PHE A 112 5.77 8.16 0.79
CA PHE A 112 6.19 7.68 2.12
C PHE A 112 7.47 8.40 2.58
N PRO A 113 7.78 8.37 3.89
CA PRO A 113 9.13 8.62 4.37
C PRO A 113 10.03 7.39 4.15
N PRO A 114 11.36 7.56 4.13
CA PRO A 114 12.29 6.42 4.30
C PRO A 114 12.21 5.90 5.74
N THR A 115 12.79 4.74 6.03
CA THR A 115 13.01 4.35 7.44
C THR A 115 13.89 5.36 8.15
N LEU A 116 13.73 5.51 9.46
CA LEU A 116 14.56 6.45 10.21
C LEU A 116 16.05 6.09 10.10
N PRO A 117 16.48 4.82 10.21
CA PRO A 117 17.85 4.40 9.89
C PRO A 117 18.32 4.77 8.48
N GLN A 118 17.49 4.58 7.45
CA GLN A 118 17.85 4.93 6.07
C GLN A 118 18.02 6.45 5.92
N LEU A 119 17.18 7.26 6.57
CA LEU A 119 17.31 8.72 6.57
C LEU A 119 18.66 9.17 7.14
N PHE A 120 19.07 8.61 8.29
CA PHE A 120 20.41 8.85 8.85
C PHE A 120 21.53 8.40 7.92
N LYS A 121 21.40 7.23 7.29
CA LYS A 121 22.40 6.73 6.33
C LYS A 121 22.58 7.67 5.14
N ILE A 122 21.47 8.21 4.60
CA ILE A 122 21.51 9.20 3.52
C ILE A 122 22.23 10.46 3.99
N CYS A 123 21.82 11.05 5.12
CA CYS A 123 22.41 12.27 5.65
C CYS A 123 23.91 12.12 5.98
N ARG A 124 24.32 10.97 6.55
CA ARG A 124 25.73 10.65 6.80
C ARG A 124 26.54 10.61 5.50
N THR A 125 26.03 9.95 4.47
CA THR A 125 26.69 9.85 3.16
C THR A 125 26.83 11.22 2.50
N MET A 126 25.77 12.03 2.52
CA MET A 126 25.79 13.42 2.06
C MET A 126 26.81 14.26 2.82
N HIS A 127 26.84 14.14 4.14
CA HIS A 127 27.76 14.89 4.97
C HIS A 127 29.22 14.51 4.67
N SER A 128 29.53 13.21 4.63
CA SER A 128 30.88 12.74 4.29
C SER A 128 31.34 13.26 2.94
N TRP A 129 30.49 13.20 1.91
CA TRP A 129 30.81 13.76 0.59
C TRP A 129 31.12 15.26 0.64
N LEU A 130 30.26 16.03 1.33
CA LEU A 130 30.37 17.48 1.43
C LEU A 130 31.54 17.94 2.34
N GLN A 131 32.03 17.09 3.24
CA GLN A 131 33.21 17.40 4.07
C GLN A 131 34.54 17.17 3.33
N ILE A 132 34.57 16.38 2.25
CA ILE A 132 35.81 16.09 1.51
C ILE A 132 36.39 17.34 0.83
N ASP A 133 35.53 18.16 0.23
CA ASP A 133 35.95 19.35 -0.53
C ASP A 133 34.88 20.47 -0.39
N PRO A 134 35.26 21.72 -0.10
CA PRO A 134 34.32 22.84 -0.01
C PRO A 134 33.54 23.13 -1.32
N PHE A 135 34.05 22.71 -2.48
CA PHE A 135 33.38 22.82 -3.77
C PHE A 135 32.42 21.67 -4.06
N HIS A 136 32.44 20.60 -3.25
CA HIS A 136 31.47 19.52 -3.42
C HIS A 136 30.04 20.01 -3.18
N ILE A 137 29.13 19.55 -4.03
CA ILE A 137 27.70 19.73 -3.91
C ILE A 137 26.99 18.38 -3.84
N ALA A 138 25.82 18.35 -3.19
CA ALA A 138 24.93 17.19 -3.18
C ALA A 138 23.65 17.50 -3.96
N VAL A 139 23.26 16.60 -4.86
CA VAL A 139 22.07 16.73 -5.70
C VAL A 139 21.08 15.65 -5.32
N VAL A 140 19.95 16.00 -4.71
CA VAL A 140 18.94 15.04 -4.26
C VAL A 140 17.73 15.07 -5.20
N HIS A 141 17.29 13.91 -5.67
CA HIS A 141 16.11 13.84 -6.52
C HIS A 141 15.21 12.63 -6.22
N CYS A 142 13.94 12.77 -6.57
CA CYS A 142 12.99 11.66 -6.62
C CYS A 142 12.28 11.67 -7.99
N LEU A 143 10.98 11.35 -8.05
CA LEU A 143 10.20 11.52 -9.28
C LEU A 143 9.89 12.99 -9.59
N ALA A 144 9.29 13.70 -8.63
CA ALA A 144 8.81 15.07 -8.79
C ALA A 144 9.69 16.13 -8.08
N GLY A 145 10.63 15.72 -7.25
CA GLY A 145 11.49 16.65 -6.50
C GLY A 145 10.75 17.45 -5.41
N LYS A 146 9.72 16.86 -4.79
CA LYS A 146 8.87 17.49 -3.75
C LYS A 146 8.96 16.76 -2.41
N GLY A 147 8.05 15.83 -2.09
CA GLY A 147 7.94 15.21 -0.76
C GLY A 147 9.19 14.45 -0.31
N ARG A 148 9.61 13.41 -1.05
CA ARG A 148 10.79 12.59 -0.72
C ARG A 148 12.08 13.41 -0.67
N THR A 149 12.31 14.22 -1.69
CA THR A 149 13.48 15.12 -1.79
C THR A 149 13.50 16.11 -0.62
N GLY A 150 12.36 16.74 -0.31
CA GLY A 150 12.25 17.68 0.80
C GLY A 150 12.46 17.04 2.17
N THR A 151 11.99 15.81 2.36
CA THR A 151 12.21 15.05 3.60
C THR A 151 13.71 14.86 3.86
N VAL A 152 14.45 14.38 2.84
CA VAL A 152 15.90 14.17 2.93
C VAL A 152 16.66 15.48 3.08
N ILE A 153 16.31 16.51 2.31
CA ILE A 153 16.97 17.82 2.38
C ILE A 153 16.74 18.48 3.74
N ALA A 154 15.51 18.49 4.27
CA ALA A 154 15.21 19.06 5.57
C ALA A 154 15.95 18.32 6.69
N ALA A 155 15.97 16.97 6.65
CA ALA A 155 16.77 16.18 7.58
C ALA A 155 18.27 16.50 7.48
N TYR A 156 18.80 16.69 6.27
CA TYR A 156 20.21 17.04 6.08
C TYR A 156 20.55 18.44 6.61
N LEU A 157 19.68 19.42 6.43
CA LEU A 157 19.85 20.79 6.97
C LEU A 157 19.94 20.79 8.50
N LEU A 158 19.14 19.95 9.16
CA LEU A 158 19.25 19.69 10.61
C LEU A 158 20.56 18.96 10.95
N TYR A 159 20.89 17.91 10.20
CA TYR A 159 22.07 17.08 10.44
C TYR A 159 23.38 17.89 10.39
N CYS A 160 23.51 18.79 9.42
CA CYS A 160 24.70 19.63 9.25
C CYS A 160 24.70 20.87 10.15
N GLY A 161 23.63 21.11 10.92
CA GLY A 161 23.49 22.25 11.82
C GLY A 161 23.22 23.59 11.13
N GLN A 162 22.83 23.59 9.85
CA GLN A 162 22.42 24.82 9.15
C GLN A 162 21.06 25.32 9.59
N CYS A 163 20.17 24.41 10.01
CA CYS A 163 18.89 24.74 10.63
C CYS A 163 18.86 24.16 12.05
N SER A 164 18.22 24.89 12.95
CA SER A 164 18.10 24.53 14.37
C SER A 164 16.74 23.91 14.71
N SER A 165 15.73 24.10 13.85
CA SER A 165 14.38 23.56 14.02
C SER A 165 13.84 22.91 12.76
N VAL A 166 12.87 22.01 12.94
CA VAL A 166 12.19 21.29 11.86
C VAL A 166 11.44 22.27 10.96
N GLU A 167 10.78 23.24 11.55
CA GLU A 167 10.02 24.28 10.86
C GLU A 167 10.92 25.11 9.96
N GLU A 168 12.10 25.50 10.45
CA GLU A 168 13.09 26.24 9.68
C GLU A 168 13.57 25.44 8.47
N ALA A 169 13.95 24.17 8.68
CA ALA A 169 14.46 23.30 7.62
C ALA A 169 13.40 23.03 6.53
N LEU A 170 12.15 22.74 6.94
CA LEU A 170 11.04 22.53 6.01
C LEU A 170 10.67 23.81 5.26
N SER A 171 10.70 24.97 5.92
CA SER A 171 10.39 26.27 5.32
C SER A 171 11.47 26.69 4.32
N LEU A 172 12.75 26.47 4.64
CA LEU A 172 13.86 26.75 3.72
C LEU A 172 13.75 25.92 2.44
N PHE A 173 13.45 24.61 2.58
CA PHE A 173 13.19 23.76 1.42
C PHE A 173 11.98 24.23 0.61
N ALA A 174 10.88 24.58 1.29
CA ALA A 174 9.67 25.03 0.64
C ALA A 174 9.88 26.32 -0.16
N ALA A 175 10.56 27.31 0.44
CA ALA A 175 10.89 28.57 -0.22
C ALA A 175 11.79 28.38 -1.45
N ALA A 176 12.67 27.38 -1.43
CA ALA A 176 13.53 27.08 -2.57
C ALA A 176 12.84 26.31 -3.69
N ARG A 177 11.76 25.58 -3.42
CA ARG A 177 11.14 24.63 -4.37
C ARG A 177 9.71 24.93 -4.78
N SER A 178 8.96 25.72 -4.03
CA SER A 178 7.53 25.93 -4.24
C SER A 178 7.15 27.40 -4.22
N ASP A 179 6.47 27.85 -5.29
CA ASP A 179 5.96 29.22 -5.40
C ASP A 179 4.86 29.51 -4.35
N SER A 180 4.09 28.49 -3.97
CA SER A 180 3.08 28.57 -2.91
C SER A 180 3.61 28.33 -1.50
N GLY A 181 4.91 28.03 -1.34
CA GLY A 181 5.49 27.64 -0.05
C GLY A 181 5.06 26.25 0.44
N ALA A 182 4.39 25.45 -0.39
CA ALA A 182 4.01 24.09 -0.07
C ALA A 182 5.13 23.10 -0.44
N GLY A 183 6.12 22.95 0.44
CA GLY A 183 7.23 21.99 0.28
C GLY A 183 6.81 20.54 0.56
N VAL A 184 7.15 20.04 1.75
CA VAL A 184 6.74 18.70 2.22
C VAL A 184 5.36 18.79 2.85
N THR A 185 4.37 18.20 2.19
CA THR A 185 2.96 18.29 2.59
C THR A 185 2.43 17.05 3.29
N ASN A 186 3.02 15.87 3.04
CA ASN A 186 2.53 14.62 3.63
C ASN A 186 2.85 14.58 5.13
N PRO A 187 1.85 14.32 6.00
CA PRO A 187 2.05 14.23 7.44
C PRO A 187 3.14 13.23 7.85
N CYS A 188 3.18 12.02 7.28
CA CYS A 188 4.22 11.04 7.60
C CYS A 188 5.63 11.55 7.29
N GLN A 189 5.82 12.26 6.20
CA GLN A 189 7.12 12.79 5.80
C GLN A 189 7.59 13.89 6.76
N ARG A 190 6.70 14.79 7.18
CA ARG A 190 7.00 15.81 8.19
C ARG A 190 7.33 15.18 9.55
N ARG A 191 6.51 14.21 9.98
CA ARG A 191 6.71 13.44 11.22
C ARG A 191 8.09 12.78 11.27
N TYR A 192 8.56 12.21 10.17
CA TYR A 192 9.89 11.59 10.13
C TYR A 192 11.03 12.60 10.20
N VAL A 193 10.84 13.86 9.76
CA VAL A 193 11.82 14.93 10.02
C VAL A 193 11.82 15.31 11.51
N GLU A 194 10.66 15.30 12.18
CA GLU A 194 10.57 15.52 13.63
C GLU A 194 11.24 14.39 14.42
N TYR A 195 11.00 13.13 14.05
CA TYR A 195 11.71 11.99 14.63
C TYR A 195 13.22 12.09 14.42
N PHE A 196 13.64 12.46 13.21
CA PHE A 196 15.04 12.67 12.89
C PHE A 196 15.67 13.73 13.79
N ALA A 197 15.02 14.88 13.97
CA ALA A 197 15.49 15.94 14.85
C ALA A 197 15.63 15.47 16.31
N ARG A 198 14.66 14.69 16.81
CA ARG A 198 14.68 14.12 18.16
C ARG A 198 15.77 13.04 18.34
N ALA A 199 16.01 12.23 17.31
CA ALA A 199 17.02 11.18 17.30
C ALA A 199 18.45 11.72 17.08
N LEU A 200 18.59 12.90 16.45
CA LEU A 200 19.87 13.44 16.01
C LEU A 200 20.94 13.50 17.12
N PRO A 201 20.65 13.97 18.36
CA PRO A 201 21.65 14.04 19.41
C PRO A 201 22.27 12.69 19.79
N SER A 202 21.51 11.60 19.69
CA SER A 202 21.97 10.26 20.07
C SER A 202 22.45 9.42 18.89
N TRP A 203 21.89 9.61 17.69
CA TRP A 203 22.17 8.77 16.52
C TRP A 203 23.28 9.31 15.62
N ARG A 204 23.63 10.61 15.72
CA ARG A 204 24.62 11.26 14.83
C ARG A 204 25.97 10.55 14.82
N ASP A 205 26.51 10.27 16.00
CA ASP A 205 27.84 9.68 16.17
C ASP A 205 27.78 8.17 16.43
N ALA A 206 26.57 7.60 16.42
CA ALA A 206 26.38 6.16 16.59
C ALA A 206 26.92 5.40 15.37
N ALA A 207 27.75 4.38 15.62
CA ALA A 207 28.28 3.52 14.56
C ALA A 207 27.13 2.85 13.77
N GLN A 208 26.12 2.38 14.51
CA GLN A 208 24.90 1.76 14.00
C GLN A 208 23.67 2.41 14.65
N PRO A 209 22.51 2.42 13.97
CA PRO A 209 21.24 2.80 14.59
C PRO A 209 20.98 1.94 15.84
N PRO A 210 20.49 2.52 16.94
CA PRO A 210 20.04 1.76 18.10
C PRO A 210 19.01 0.70 17.72
N GLU A 211 19.03 -0.42 18.44
CA GLU A 211 18.02 -1.45 18.29
C GLU A 211 16.65 -0.89 18.72
N PRO A 212 15.61 -1.01 17.87
CA PRO A 212 14.29 -0.49 18.22
C PRO A 212 13.70 -1.21 19.43
N VAL A 213 13.16 -0.45 20.38
CA VAL A 213 12.49 -1.02 21.56
C VAL A 213 11.14 -1.64 21.15
N PRO A 214 10.92 -2.94 21.33
CA PRO A 214 9.67 -3.59 20.96
C PRO A 214 8.56 -3.29 21.99
N MET A 215 7.34 -3.09 21.49
CA MET A 215 6.15 -2.85 22.30
C MET A 215 4.97 -3.69 21.81
N MET A 216 4.02 -3.96 22.68
CA MET A 216 2.78 -4.64 22.31
C MET A 216 1.74 -3.63 21.83
N LEU A 217 1.37 -3.67 20.55
CA LEU A 217 0.22 -2.96 20.02
C LEU A 217 -1.04 -3.78 20.30
N ARG A 218 -1.83 -3.32 21.27
CA ARG A 218 -3.02 -4.04 21.78
C ARG A 218 -4.23 -3.77 20.88
N LYS A 219 -4.55 -2.50 20.67
CA LYS A 219 -5.76 -2.07 19.99
C LYS A 219 -5.51 -0.88 19.07
N ILE A 220 -6.30 -0.80 18.01
CA ILE A 220 -6.44 0.40 17.19
C ILE A 220 -7.92 0.78 17.17
N LEU A 221 -8.21 2.04 17.48
CA LEU A 221 -9.56 2.58 17.57
C LEU A 221 -9.75 3.71 16.57
N LEU A 222 -10.86 3.72 15.85
CA LEU A 222 -11.27 4.81 14.97
C LEU A 222 -12.51 5.46 15.59
N TYR A 223 -12.44 6.77 15.85
CA TYR A 223 -13.51 7.52 16.50
C TYR A 223 -13.53 8.98 16.01
N PRO A 224 -14.71 9.57 15.72
CA PRO A 224 -16.01 8.91 15.52
C PRO A 224 -16.01 7.96 14.31
N ILE A 225 -17.11 7.22 14.08
CA ILE A 225 -17.20 6.32 12.93
C ILE A 225 -17.26 7.14 11.63
N PRO A 226 -16.37 6.90 10.64
CA PRO A 226 -16.32 7.70 9.44
C PRO A 226 -17.44 7.32 8.45
N ALA A 227 -18.02 8.33 7.82
CA ALA A 227 -19.11 8.22 6.85
C ALA A 227 -18.61 7.88 5.43
N VAL A 228 -17.71 6.89 5.31
CA VAL A 228 -17.19 6.44 4.00
C VAL A 228 -18.21 5.50 3.36
N ALA A 229 -19.16 6.07 2.61
CA ALA A 229 -20.30 5.32 2.05
C ALA A 229 -19.88 4.10 1.22
N THR A 230 -20.31 2.91 1.63
CA THR A 230 -20.52 1.79 0.72
C THR A 230 -21.78 2.07 -0.09
N GLU A 231 -21.67 2.48 -1.35
CA GLU A 231 -22.85 2.70 -2.22
C GLU A 231 -23.76 1.44 -2.19
N PRO A 232 -25.00 1.54 -1.71
CA PRO A 232 -25.98 0.48 -1.90
C PRO A 232 -26.42 0.50 -3.36
N HIS A 233 -26.51 -0.67 -3.99
CA HIS A 233 -27.02 -0.85 -5.36
C HIS A 233 -28.50 -0.41 -5.48
N ALA A 234 -28.77 0.89 -5.52
CA ALA A 234 -30.07 1.48 -5.83
C ALA A 234 -29.99 2.74 -6.70
N ARG A 235 -28.83 3.07 -7.29
CA ARG A 235 -28.66 4.23 -8.19
C ARG A 235 -28.58 3.92 -9.68
N ALA A 236 -28.54 2.64 -10.08
CA ALA A 236 -28.46 2.28 -11.51
C ALA A 236 -29.80 2.38 -12.29
N PHE A 237 -30.93 2.69 -11.63
CA PHE A 237 -32.24 2.82 -12.30
C PHE A 237 -33.01 4.12 -11.99
N ALA A 238 -32.41 5.09 -11.29
CA ALA A 238 -33.08 6.36 -11.06
C ALA A 238 -32.84 7.32 -12.23
N THR A 239 -33.93 7.70 -12.90
CA THR A 239 -33.99 8.70 -13.97
C THR A 239 -33.40 10.05 -13.55
N PRO A 240 -33.04 10.95 -14.50
CA PRO A 240 -32.22 12.15 -14.25
C PRO A 240 -32.85 13.22 -13.33
N ARG A 241 -34.03 12.97 -12.75
CA ARG A 241 -34.74 13.91 -11.86
C ARG A 241 -34.41 13.74 -10.37
N LEU A 242 -33.74 12.67 -9.97
CA LEU A 242 -33.41 12.39 -8.55
C LEU A 242 -32.01 12.84 -8.12
N ALA A 243 -31.16 13.30 -9.05
CA ALA A 243 -29.83 13.83 -8.76
C ALA A 243 -29.83 15.22 -8.10
N ALA A 244 -31.01 15.81 -7.88
CA ALA A 244 -31.19 17.17 -7.35
C ALA A 244 -31.81 17.22 -5.94
N LEU A 245 -31.98 16.10 -5.25
CA LEU A 245 -32.45 16.12 -3.86
C LEU A 245 -31.27 16.29 -2.89
N PRO A 246 -31.40 17.18 -1.88
CA PRO A 246 -30.39 17.31 -0.83
C PRO A 246 -30.21 15.98 -0.08
N VAL A 247 -29.00 15.73 0.40
CA VAL A 247 -28.54 14.48 1.06
C VAL A 247 -29.37 14.11 2.31
N ASN A 248 -30.30 14.97 2.77
CA ASN A 248 -31.15 14.78 3.95
C ASN A 248 -32.59 14.36 3.63
N ALA A 249 -32.84 13.60 2.56
CA ALA A 249 -34.17 13.03 2.33
C ALA A 249 -34.39 11.81 3.25
N PRO A 250 -35.50 11.74 4.02
CA PRO A 250 -35.78 10.60 4.89
C PRO A 250 -36.01 9.35 4.05
N GLY A 251 -35.14 8.35 4.19
CA GLY A 251 -35.19 7.08 3.47
C GLY A 251 -33.91 6.65 2.75
N VAL A 252 -32.85 7.47 2.75
CA VAL A 252 -31.50 7.04 2.36
C VAL A 252 -30.80 6.48 3.60
N GLY A 253 -30.39 5.21 3.57
CA GLY A 253 -29.71 4.60 4.72
C GLY A 253 -28.46 5.39 5.11
N SER A 254 -28.23 5.55 6.42
CA SER A 254 -27.05 6.25 6.95
C SER A 254 -25.76 5.73 6.32
N PRO A 255 -24.77 6.61 6.06
CA PRO A 255 -23.51 6.20 5.47
C PRO A 255 -22.86 5.13 6.36
N SER A 256 -22.45 4.02 5.74
CA SER A 256 -21.79 2.92 6.43
C SER A 256 -20.47 2.59 5.77
N CYS A 257 -19.50 2.13 6.57
CA CYS A 257 -18.20 1.67 6.12
C CYS A 257 -17.92 0.24 6.62
N THR A 258 -17.19 -0.54 5.84
CA THR A 258 -16.69 -1.87 6.19
C THR A 258 -15.16 -1.82 6.22
N PRO A 259 -14.57 -1.41 7.36
CA PRO A 259 -13.15 -1.11 7.43
C PRO A 259 -12.31 -2.39 7.54
N PHE A 260 -11.21 -2.41 6.82
CA PHE A 260 -10.23 -3.49 6.77
C PHE A 260 -8.83 -2.92 7.02
N MET A 261 -8.12 -3.46 8.01
CA MET A 261 -6.86 -2.89 8.47
C MET A 261 -5.68 -3.86 8.35
N GLN A 262 -4.52 -3.29 8.06
CA GLN A 262 -3.24 -3.98 8.02
C GLN A 262 -2.16 -3.17 8.74
N VAL A 263 -1.31 -3.88 9.49
CA VAL A 263 -0.10 -3.35 10.13
C VAL A 263 1.10 -4.05 9.53
N LEU A 264 2.08 -3.29 9.05
CA LEU A 264 3.26 -3.79 8.36
C LEU A 264 4.51 -3.09 8.92
N THR A 265 5.68 -3.70 8.77
CA THR A 265 6.93 -2.94 8.86
C THR A 265 7.02 -1.90 7.73
N ALA A 266 7.51 -0.71 8.03
CA ALA A 266 7.77 0.34 7.04
C ALA A 266 9.21 0.26 6.51
N PRO A 267 9.46 0.71 5.25
CA PRO A 267 8.56 1.38 4.33
C PRO A 267 8.03 0.39 3.28
N ASN A 268 6.72 0.12 3.30
CA ASN A 268 6.14 -0.95 2.50
C ASN A 268 4.91 -0.45 1.72
N GLU A 269 5.02 -0.31 0.40
CA GLU A 269 3.92 0.19 -0.47
C GLU A 269 3.55 -0.81 -1.59
N THR A 270 4.24 -1.93 -1.77
CA THR A 270 3.97 -2.78 -2.93
C THR A 270 2.55 -3.37 -2.87
N LYS A 271 1.82 -3.28 -4.00
CA LYS A 271 0.52 -3.95 -4.21
C LYS A 271 0.66 -5.48 -4.13
N GLU A 272 1.87 -5.96 -4.38
CA GLU A 272 2.33 -7.33 -4.18
C GLU A 272 3.19 -7.33 -2.91
N VAL A 273 2.72 -7.99 -1.85
CA VAL A 273 3.48 -8.13 -0.61
C VAL A 273 4.82 -8.81 -0.95
N HIS A 274 5.94 -8.10 -0.81
CA HIS A 274 7.28 -8.69 -0.91
C HIS A 274 7.40 -9.81 0.15
N PRO A 275 8.13 -10.91 -0.09
CA PRO A 275 8.34 -11.95 0.94
C PRO A 275 9.01 -11.41 2.23
N ASP A 276 9.79 -10.32 2.14
CA ASP A 276 10.39 -9.63 3.30
C ASP A 276 9.52 -8.48 3.86
N ALA A 277 8.35 -8.23 3.27
CA ALA A 277 7.42 -7.20 3.70
C ALA A 277 6.57 -7.76 4.85
N SER A 278 7.12 -7.72 6.07
CA SER A 278 6.52 -8.38 7.24
C SER A 278 5.16 -7.76 7.61
N LEU A 279 4.10 -8.35 7.07
CA LEU A 279 2.73 -8.11 7.49
C LEU A 279 2.61 -8.60 8.93
N ILE A 280 2.51 -7.67 9.87
CA ILE A 280 2.45 -7.94 11.31
C ILE A 280 1.03 -8.36 11.70
N TYR A 281 0.03 -7.69 11.12
CA TYR A 281 -1.38 -7.91 11.44
C TYR A 281 -2.27 -7.63 10.23
N SER A 282 -3.33 -8.42 10.08
CA SER A 282 -4.46 -8.11 9.22
C SER A 282 -5.78 -8.42 9.93
N SER A 283 -6.73 -7.48 9.91
CA SER A 283 -8.04 -7.69 10.55
C SER A 283 -8.86 -8.81 9.90
N ALA A 284 -8.57 -9.15 8.63
CA ALA A 284 -9.19 -10.29 7.95
C ALA A 284 -8.72 -11.66 8.49
N TRP A 285 -7.70 -11.71 9.36
CA TRP A 285 -7.29 -12.95 10.02
C TRP A 285 -8.19 -13.30 11.21
N ALA A 286 -8.71 -12.27 11.91
CA ALA A 286 -9.48 -12.45 13.14
C ALA A 286 -10.99 -12.58 12.88
N ASP A 287 -11.52 -11.91 11.86
CA ASP A 287 -12.95 -11.94 11.52
C ASP A 287 -13.21 -12.59 10.16
N ALA A 288 -13.97 -13.69 10.17
CA ALA A 288 -14.48 -14.33 8.94
C ALA A 288 -15.61 -13.52 8.28
N ASP A 289 -16.12 -12.48 8.94
CA ASP A 289 -17.16 -11.57 8.49
C ASP A 289 -16.76 -10.13 8.85
N LEU A 290 -16.12 -9.42 7.90
CA LEU A 290 -15.76 -8.02 8.08
C LEU A 290 -17.05 -7.21 8.35
N ARG A 291 -17.15 -6.61 9.54
CA ARG A 291 -18.35 -5.92 10.03
C ARG A 291 -18.52 -4.56 9.36
N ALA A 292 -19.75 -4.26 8.95
CA ALA A 292 -20.15 -2.91 8.52
C ALA A 292 -20.56 -2.06 9.74
N TYR A 293 -20.16 -0.80 9.74
CA TYR A 293 -20.42 0.18 10.79
C TYR A 293 -21.18 1.36 10.19
N GLN A 294 -22.25 1.80 10.87
CA GLN A 294 -23.03 2.97 10.47
C GLN A 294 -22.52 4.20 11.22
N ALA A 295 -22.37 5.33 10.54
CA ALA A 295 -21.90 6.57 11.16
C ALA A 295 -22.87 7.10 12.25
N ASP A 296 -24.17 6.89 12.07
CA ASP A 296 -25.23 7.27 13.02
C ASP A 296 -25.73 6.07 13.87
N GLY A 297 -24.99 4.97 13.88
CA GLY A 297 -25.39 3.74 14.59
C GLY A 297 -25.12 3.80 16.10
N ASP A 298 -25.51 2.73 16.80
CA ASP A 298 -25.27 2.58 18.26
C ASP A 298 -23.78 2.40 18.62
N ASP A 299 -22.94 2.06 17.65
CA ASP A 299 -21.51 1.88 17.86
C ASP A 299 -20.82 3.24 18.06
N ALA A 300 -20.15 3.42 19.21
CA ALA A 300 -19.40 4.65 19.47
C ALA A 300 -18.11 4.74 18.63
N ALA A 301 -17.43 3.61 18.39
CA ALA A 301 -16.13 3.56 17.73
C ALA A 301 -15.91 2.21 17.01
N ILE A 302 -15.03 2.19 16.01
CA ILE A 302 -14.54 0.93 15.43
C ILE A 302 -13.28 0.52 16.20
N VAL A 303 -13.25 -0.70 16.74
CA VAL A 303 -12.14 -1.22 17.54
C VAL A 303 -11.57 -2.48 16.93
N PHE A 304 -10.28 -2.46 16.60
CA PHE A 304 -9.53 -3.61 16.12
C PHE A 304 -8.66 -4.15 17.25
N GLN A 305 -8.85 -5.44 17.61
CA GLN A 305 -7.95 -6.16 18.50
C GLN A 305 -6.75 -6.65 17.70
N VAL A 306 -5.57 -6.14 18.02
CA VAL A 306 -4.33 -6.39 17.27
C VAL A 306 -3.47 -7.42 17.98
N ASP A 307 -3.07 -7.14 19.21
CA ASP A 307 -2.21 -7.99 20.05
C ASP A 307 -0.97 -8.53 19.33
N ARG A 308 -0.18 -7.60 18.78
CA ARG A 308 1.08 -7.90 18.09
C ARG A 308 2.22 -7.04 18.59
N VAL A 309 3.41 -7.64 18.60
CA VAL A 309 4.67 -6.94 18.88
C VAL A 309 5.03 -6.08 17.67
N VAL A 310 5.34 -4.82 17.91
CA VAL A 310 5.79 -3.85 16.91
C VAL A 310 7.03 -3.14 17.43
N ALA A 311 7.96 -2.82 16.53
CA ALA A 311 9.19 -2.12 16.86
C ALA A 311 9.67 -1.30 15.66
N GLY A 312 10.34 -0.18 15.92
CA GLY A 312 10.90 0.67 14.86
C GLY A 312 9.84 1.31 13.98
N ASP A 313 10.12 1.37 12.67
CA ASP A 313 9.24 1.98 11.67
C ASP A 313 8.07 1.06 11.29
N VAL A 314 6.84 1.53 11.51
CA VAL A 314 5.59 0.78 11.28
C VAL A 314 4.67 1.55 10.35
N LEU A 315 3.99 0.82 9.45
CA LEU A 315 2.93 1.31 8.59
C LEU A 315 1.59 0.68 8.97
N ILE A 316 0.62 1.52 9.28
CA ILE A 316 -0.79 1.14 9.45
C ILE A 316 -1.56 1.67 8.24
N ARG A 317 -2.37 0.82 7.62
CA ARG A 317 -3.25 1.19 6.52
C ARG A 317 -4.65 0.62 6.74
N CYS A 318 -5.65 1.46 6.49
CA CYS A 318 -7.05 1.10 6.60
C CYS A 318 -7.75 1.33 5.26
N PHE A 319 -8.56 0.36 4.84
CA PHE A 319 -9.34 0.38 3.62
C PHE A 319 -10.82 0.22 3.94
N ASN A 320 -11.69 0.80 3.12
CA ASN A 320 -13.11 0.52 3.11
C ASN A 320 -13.42 -0.51 2.01
N LEU A 321 -14.13 -1.58 2.37
CA LEU A 321 -14.58 -2.57 1.39
C LEU A 321 -15.89 -2.11 0.75
N GLN A 322 -15.91 -1.96 -0.58
CA GLN A 322 -17.14 -1.69 -1.32
C GLN A 322 -17.85 -3.01 -1.65
N ALA A 323 -19.17 -3.06 -1.45
CA ALA A 323 -19.99 -4.28 -1.42
C ALA A 323 -20.13 -5.07 -2.76
N SER A 324 -19.29 -4.83 -3.77
CA SER A 324 -19.42 -5.48 -5.09
C SER A 324 -18.43 -6.61 -5.38
N SER A 325 -17.45 -6.88 -4.52
CA SER A 325 -16.62 -8.10 -4.44
C SER A 325 -15.36 -7.80 -3.63
N ILE A 326 -14.78 -8.82 -3.00
CA ILE A 326 -13.46 -8.73 -2.35
C ILE A 326 -12.35 -8.36 -3.37
N PHE A 327 -12.64 -8.39 -4.68
CA PHE A 327 -11.73 -8.04 -5.77
C PHE A 327 -12.05 -6.71 -6.47
N SER A 328 -12.99 -5.91 -5.97
CA SER A 328 -13.37 -4.61 -6.55
C SER A 328 -13.05 -3.46 -5.59
N ALA A 329 -12.11 -2.62 -6.01
CA ALA A 329 -11.77 -1.30 -5.45
C ALA A 329 -11.84 -1.19 -3.92
N HIS A 330 -10.78 -1.62 -3.23
CA HIS A 330 -10.54 -1.16 -1.86
C HIS A 330 -10.29 0.35 -1.89
N GLU A 331 -11.18 1.12 -1.26
CA GLU A 331 -10.94 2.53 -1.07
C GLU A 331 -10.02 2.73 0.13
N LEU A 332 -8.83 3.28 -0.08
CA LEU A 332 -7.92 3.60 1.01
C LEU A 332 -8.54 4.71 1.88
N MET A 333 -8.83 4.41 3.14
CA MET A 333 -9.37 5.39 4.09
C MET A 333 -8.26 6.29 4.61
N PHE A 334 -7.19 5.69 5.13
CA PHE A 334 -6.01 6.41 5.59
C PHE A 334 -4.76 5.53 5.61
N ARG A 335 -3.61 6.18 5.68
CA ARG A 335 -2.32 5.58 6.03
C ARG A 335 -1.70 6.34 7.19
N LEU A 336 -0.95 5.62 8.03
CA LEU A 336 -0.20 6.17 9.13
C LEU A 336 1.16 5.47 9.19
N SER A 337 2.24 6.21 8.92
CA SER A 337 3.61 5.75 9.16
C SER A 337 4.14 6.41 10.43
N LEU A 338 4.70 5.62 11.33
CA LEU A 338 5.24 6.08 12.62
C LEU A 338 6.48 5.27 13.01
N HIS A 339 7.26 5.77 13.97
CA HIS A 339 8.33 5.03 14.62
C HIS A 339 7.97 4.87 16.09
N VAL A 340 7.78 3.62 16.54
CA VAL A 340 7.10 3.29 17.82
C VAL A 340 7.72 4.05 19.01
N GLU A 341 9.04 4.03 19.13
CA GLU A 341 9.79 4.65 20.23
C GLU A 341 9.58 6.17 20.33
N PHE A 342 9.32 6.87 19.23
CA PHE A 342 9.14 8.32 19.27
C PHE A 342 7.70 8.73 19.61
N GLU A 343 6.75 7.81 19.54
CA GLU A 343 5.34 8.05 19.90
C GLU A 343 5.01 7.69 21.34
N VAL A 344 5.79 6.80 21.95
CA VAL A 344 5.60 6.36 23.34
C VAL A 344 6.74 6.91 24.20
N SER A 345 6.43 7.84 25.10
CA SER A 345 7.42 8.49 25.98
C SER A 345 8.07 7.53 26.99
N ASP A 346 7.35 6.50 27.44
CA ASP A 346 7.85 5.47 28.35
C ASP A 346 7.43 4.07 27.86
N PRO A 347 8.35 3.25 27.34
CA PRO A 347 8.04 1.90 26.84
C PRO A 347 7.65 0.92 27.95
N LEU A 348 7.89 1.27 29.23
CA LEU A 348 7.51 0.49 30.40
C LEU A 348 6.10 0.82 30.92
N SER A 349 5.42 1.79 30.31
CA SER A 349 4.06 2.18 30.66
C SER A 349 3.09 1.92 29.51
N ALA A 350 1.83 1.62 29.85
CA ALA A 350 0.77 1.59 28.85
C ALA A 350 0.50 3.01 28.33
N ALA A 351 0.36 3.15 27.02
CA ALA A 351 0.16 4.43 26.36
C ALA A 351 -0.97 4.36 25.34
N ILE A 352 -1.70 5.46 25.21
CA ILE A 352 -2.64 5.67 24.11
C ILE A 352 -2.14 6.87 23.32
N VAL A 353 -1.83 6.65 22.04
CA VAL A 353 -1.35 7.69 21.13
C VAL A 353 -2.44 8.01 20.13
N ARG A 354 -2.84 9.29 20.08
CA ARG A 354 -3.94 9.78 19.25
C ARG A 354 -3.41 10.48 18.00
N PHE A 355 -3.88 10.04 16.84
CA PHE A 355 -3.58 10.64 15.53
C PHE A 355 -4.83 11.29 14.93
N PRO A 356 -4.97 12.63 14.99
CA PRO A 356 -6.08 13.33 14.35
C PRO A 356 -5.97 13.24 12.82
N THR A 357 -7.06 13.54 12.10
CA THR A 357 -7.06 13.65 10.61
C THR A 357 -5.90 14.47 10.05
N ALA A 358 -5.45 15.49 10.77
CA ALA A 358 -4.32 16.35 10.38
C ALA A 358 -3.00 15.58 10.18
N GLN A 359 -2.87 14.47 10.91
CA GLN A 359 -1.69 13.64 11.01
C GLN A 359 -1.77 12.33 10.19
N LEU A 360 -2.90 12.09 9.52
CA LEU A 360 -3.12 10.91 8.69
C LEU A 360 -2.86 11.22 7.21
N ASP A 361 -2.23 10.29 6.50
CA ASP A 361 -2.04 10.38 5.06
C ASP A 361 -3.24 9.81 4.30
N ALA A 362 -3.42 10.25 3.06
CA ALA A 362 -4.50 9.82 2.15
C ALA A 362 -5.94 10.17 2.61
N VAL A 363 -6.11 10.93 3.69
CA VAL A 363 -7.41 11.46 4.13
C VAL A 363 -7.76 12.72 3.32
N GLN A 364 -8.82 12.66 2.52
CA GLN A 364 -9.35 13.82 1.78
C GLN A 364 -10.25 14.67 2.70
N ARG A 365 -9.68 15.73 3.28
CA ARG A 365 -10.34 16.61 4.27
C ARG A 365 -11.55 17.38 3.72
N SER A 366 -11.66 17.52 2.40
CA SER A 366 -12.73 18.27 1.72
C SER A 366 -14.04 17.49 1.55
N ASP A 367 -14.03 16.18 1.80
CA ASP A 367 -15.07 15.31 1.27
C ASP A 367 -16.21 15.03 2.25
N GLY A 368 -16.19 15.62 3.45
CA GLY A 368 -17.24 15.45 4.47
C GLY A 368 -17.37 14.04 5.03
N ARG A 369 -16.47 13.11 4.65
CA ARG A 369 -16.48 11.69 5.06
C ARG A 369 -16.00 11.44 6.48
N TYR A 370 -15.28 12.40 7.06
CA TYR A 370 -14.71 12.31 8.40
C TYR A 370 -15.23 13.50 9.21
N ALA A 371 -15.66 13.23 10.44
CA ALA A 371 -15.98 14.28 11.40
C ALA A 371 -14.73 15.13 11.71
N GLU A 372 -14.91 16.38 12.12
CA GLU A 372 -13.78 17.28 12.42
C GLU A 372 -12.87 16.75 13.54
N ASP A 373 -13.45 16.05 14.51
CA ASP A 373 -12.79 15.42 15.65
C ASP A 373 -12.36 13.95 15.39
N PHE A 374 -12.47 13.47 14.14
CA PHE A 374 -12.02 12.13 13.79
C PHE A 374 -10.53 11.91 14.10
N ALA A 375 -10.26 10.81 14.80
CA ALA A 375 -8.92 10.40 15.16
C ALA A 375 -8.77 8.87 15.15
N VAL A 376 -7.51 8.45 15.04
CA VAL A 376 -7.08 7.06 15.17
C VAL A 376 -6.24 6.94 16.43
N ASP A 377 -6.72 6.18 17.40
CA ASP A 377 -6.01 5.94 18.67
C ASP A 377 -5.31 4.57 18.63
N LEU A 378 -4.01 4.56 18.93
CA LEU A 378 -3.21 3.35 19.07
C LEU A 378 -2.96 3.09 20.55
N SER A 379 -3.32 1.89 21.03
CA SER A 379 -3.06 1.46 22.40
C SER A 379 -1.84 0.55 22.46
N PHE A 380 -0.80 1.02 23.14
CA PHE A 380 0.43 0.29 23.40
C PHE A 380 0.51 -0.17 24.85
N SER A 381 1.15 -1.30 25.08
CA SER A 381 1.54 -1.76 26.42
C SER A 381 2.97 -2.29 26.41
N PRO A 382 3.61 -2.33 27.59
CA PRO A 382 4.89 -3.02 27.75
C PRO A 382 4.77 -4.48 27.33
N LEU A 383 5.88 -5.06 26.91
CA LEU A 383 5.94 -6.51 26.72
C LEU A 383 5.74 -7.21 28.07
N PRO A 384 4.85 -8.21 28.18
CA PRO A 384 4.68 -8.96 29.40
C PRO A 384 5.98 -9.68 29.82
N ALA A 385 6.30 -9.69 31.12
CA ALA A 385 7.53 -10.29 31.68
C ALA A 385 7.66 -11.80 31.37
N ALA A 386 6.53 -12.47 31.18
CA ALA A 386 6.44 -13.71 30.44
C ALA A 386 5.65 -13.36 29.19
N LEU A 387 6.25 -13.47 28.00
CA LEU A 387 5.53 -13.36 26.73
C LEU A 387 4.22 -14.15 26.90
N PRO A 388 3.04 -13.57 26.61
CA PRO A 388 1.87 -14.41 26.44
C PRO A 388 2.33 -15.44 25.43
N GLN A 389 2.26 -16.74 25.79
CA GLN A 389 2.50 -17.80 24.82
C GLN A 389 1.76 -17.33 23.57
N GLN A 390 2.52 -17.11 22.48
CA GLN A 390 1.90 -17.14 21.16
C GLN A 390 0.96 -18.33 21.24
N PRO A 391 -0.34 -18.21 20.86
CA PRO A 391 -1.20 -19.39 20.84
C PRO A 391 -0.37 -20.47 20.17
N ALA A 392 -0.02 -21.53 20.92
CA ALA A 392 1.05 -22.46 20.56
C ALA A 392 0.76 -22.97 19.15
N ASP A 393 1.38 -22.31 18.17
CA ASP A 393 2.60 -22.63 17.44
C ASP A 393 3.18 -21.28 16.93
N ALA A 394 4.48 -20.95 16.94
CA ALA A 394 5.69 -21.76 16.93
C ALA A 394 6.87 -20.92 17.48
N GLU A 395 7.60 -21.46 18.46
CA GLU A 395 8.85 -20.90 18.97
C GLU A 395 9.97 -20.95 17.93
N ALA A 396 10.82 -19.91 17.94
CA ALA A 396 12.03 -19.82 17.15
C ALA A 396 13.24 -20.40 17.91
N GLY A 397 13.98 -21.30 17.26
CA GLY A 397 15.39 -21.59 17.54
C GLY A 397 15.88 -22.88 16.84
N PRO A 398 17.20 -23.10 16.68
CA PRO A 398 18.26 -22.21 16.22
C PRO A 398 18.36 -22.26 14.67
N ALA A 399 19.12 -21.36 14.04
CA ALA A 399 19.22 -21.19 12.58
C ALA A 399 19.36 -22.51 11.78
N ALA A 400 18.23 -23.07 11.34
CA ALA A 400 18.12 -24.27 10.52
C ALA A 400 16.77 -24.25 9.78
N SER A 401 16.82 -24.67 8.51
CA SER A 401 15.77 -24.68 7.48
C SER A 401 14.30 -24.61 7.93
N ALA A 402 13.56 -23.67 7.35
CA ALA A 402 12.16 -23.32 7.58
C ALA A 402 11.09 -24.40 7.21
N PHE A 403 11.44 -25.70 7.20
CA PHE A 403 10.54 -26.79 6.74
C PHE A 403 10.30 -27.91 7.76
N GLY A 404 10.54 -27.68 9.06
CA GLY A 404 10.32 -28.68 10.11
C GLY A 404 8.84 -28.97 10.47
N TRP A 405 7.89 -28.17 10.01
CA TRP A 405 6.45 -28.37 10.31
C TRP A 405 5.75 -29.38 9.38
N LEU A 406 6.52 -30.18 8.63
CA LEU A 406 5.98 -31.09 7.61
C LEU A 406 6.08 -32.59 7.93
N GLU A 407 6.61 -33.01 9.09
CA GLU A 407 6.81 -34.45 9.35
C GLU A 407 5.97 -35.10 10.46
N ASP A 408 5.39 -34.36 11.41
CA ASP A 408 4.56 -34.97 12.48
C ASP A 408 3.06 -34.69 12.35
N VAL A 409 2.50 -35.12 11.20
CA VAL A 409 1.16 -35.74 11.15
C VAL A 409 1.22 -36.97 10.25
N SER A 410 2.19 -37.85 10.51
CA SER A 410 2.19 -39.22 9.99
C SER A 410 1.97 -40.21 11.13
N GLY A 411 0.76 -40.14 11.72
CA GLY A 411 0.36 -40.94 12.87
C GLY A 411 -1.13 -41.26 12.90
N ALA A 412 -1.65 -41.83 11.81
CA ALA A 412 -2.81 -42.73 11.74
C ALA A 412 -4.08 -42.41 12.59
N ARG A 413 -5.05 -41.71 11.96
CA ARG A 413 -6.45 -42.17 11.67
C ARG A 413 -7.44 -40.98 11.66
N GLY A 414 -7.99 -40.66 10.48
CA GLY A 414 -9.23 -39.89 10.34
C GLY A 414 -9.20 -38.75 9.30
N GLU A 415 -9.37 -39.11 8.03
CA GLU A 415 -9.86 -38.33 6.86
C GLU A 415 -9.94 -36.78 6.91
N HIS A 416 -9.23 -36.17 5.96
CA HIS A 416 -9.29 -34.77 5.56
C HIS A 416 -10.72 -34.27 5.32
N GLN A 417 -11.15 -33.20 5.99
CA GLN A 417 -12.41 -32.51 5.67
C GLN A 417 -12.36 -31.88 4.27
N ALA A 418 -12.81 -32.63 3.26
CA ALA A 418 -13.14 -32.14 1.94
C ALA A 418 -14.55 -31.54 1.97
N MET A 419 -14.71 -30.30 1.49
CA MET A 419 -16.03 -29.68 1.42
C MET A 419 -16.83 -30.29 0.27
N GLU A 420 -17.97 -30.90 0.57
CA GLU A 420 -18.84 -31.58 -0.38
C GLU A 420 -20.32 -31.42 -0.02
N GLY A 421 -21.17 -31.49 -1.04
CA GLY A 421 -22.62 -31.35 -0.87
C GLY A 421 -23.36 -31.24 -2.19
N TYR A 422 -24.69 -31.41 -2.15
CA TYR A 422 -25.53 -31.23 -3.32
C TYR A 422 -25.77 -29.74 -3.60
N LEU A 423 -25.63 -29.37 -4.87
CA LEU A 423 -25.98 -28.06 -5.39
C LEU A 423 -26.74 -28.20 -6.70
N TRP A 424 -27.66 -27.29 -6.97
CA TRP A 424 -28.27 -27.18 -8.29
C TRP A 424 -27.43 -26.27 -9.16
N LYS A 425 -26.95 -26.80 -10.29
CA LYS A 425 -26.09 -26.09 -11.24
C LYS A 425 -26.85 -25.73 -12.51
N LYS A 426 -26.73 -24.48 -12.94
CA LYS A 426 -27.12 -23.97 -14.26
C LYS A 426 -25.87 -23.59 -15.07
N GLY A 427 -25.82 -24.01 -16.33
CA GLY A 427 -24.70 -23.70 -17.24
C GLY A 427 -25.16 -22.92 -18.47
N GLU A 428 -24.24 -22.30 -19.19
CA GLU A 428 -24.56 -21.48 -20.38
C GLU A 428 -25.16 -22.30 -21.54
N ILE A 429 -24.79 -23.59 -21.66
CA ILE A 429 -25.26 -24.48 -22.74
C ILE A 429 -26.58 -25.18 -22.37
N ASN A 430 -26.84 -25.39 -21.07
CA ASN A 430 -28.09 -26.00 -20.60
C ASN A 430 -28.77 -25.06 -19.59
N PRO A 431 -29.85 -24.38 -19.99
CA PRO A 431 -30.48 -23.34 -19.17
C PRO A 431 -31.26 -23.91 -17.98
N ALA A 432 -31.49 -25.22 -17.92
CA ALA A 432 -32.20 -25.85 -16.81
C ALA A 432 -31.25 -26.15 -15.63
N TYR A 433 -31.72 -25.91 -14.40
CA TYR A 433 -31.01 -26.30 -13.19
C TYR A 433 -30.98 -27.81 -13.06
N GLN A 434 -29.78 -28.36 -12.83
CA GLN A 434 -29.59 -29.79 -12.61
C GLN A 434 -28.90 -30.01 -11.27
N ARG A 435 -29.47 -30.87 -10.43
CA ARG A 435 -28.88 -31.27 -9.15
C ARG A 435 -27.56 -32.02 -9.39
N ARG A 436 -26.50 -31.62 -8.71
CA ARG A 436 -25.15 -32.19 -8.84
C ARG A 436 -24.54 -32.34 -7.46
N TRP A 437 -23.79 -33.43 -7.26
CA TRP A 437 -22.90 -33.53 -6.12
C TRP A 437 -21.65 -32.71 -6.42
N CYS A 438 -21.36 -31.71 -5.60
CA CYS A 438 -20.22 -30.81 -5.77
C CYS A 438 -19.20 -31.07 -4.68
N CYS A 439 -17.93 -31.07 -5.03
CA CYS A 439 -16.84 -31.19 -4.06
C CYS A 439 -15.67 -30.28 -4.41
N LEU A 440 -15.06 -29.70 -3.40
CA LEU A 440 -13.80 -28.98 -3.51
C LEU A 440 -12.70 -29.90 -2.98
N ARG A 441 -11.95 -30.53 -3.89
CA ARG A 441 -10.89 -31.49 -3.56
C ARG A 441 -9.53 -30.99 -4.03
N ARG A 442 -8.48 -31.42 -3.34
CA ARG A 442 -7.10 -31.34 -3.85
C ARG A 442 -6.98 -32.41 -4.94
N SER A 443 -6.59 -32.02 -6.15
CA SER A 443 -6.29 -32.97 -7.22
C SER A 443 -5.17 -33.89 -6.75
N SER A 444 -5.35 -35.20 -6.94
CA SER A 444 -4.35 -36.22 -6.64
C SER A 444 -3.31 -36.38 -7.77
N GLU A 445 -3.40 -35.59 -8.84
CA GLU A 445 -2.43 -35.64 -9.93
C GLU A 445 -1.17 -34.84 -9.58
N GLY A 446 -0.03 -35.55 -9.51
CA GLY A 446 1.24 -35.10 -8.96
C GLY A 446 1.90 -33.97 -9.74
N GLY A 447 1.87 -32.79 -9.15
CA GLY A 447 2.80 -31.69 -9.37
C GLY A 447 3.16 -31.04 -8.04
N ALA A 448 4.22 -30.23 -8.01
CA ALA A 448 4.81 -29.65 -6.79
C ALA A 448 3.84 -28.85 -5.89
N HIS A 449 2.65 -28.51 -6.40
CA HIS A 449 1.56 -27.88 -5.64
C HIS A 449 0.24 -28.64 -5.89
N PRO A 450 -0.52 -29.02 -4.86
CA PRO A 450 -1.79 -29.73 -5.05
C PRO A 450 -2.82 -28.80 -5.69
N ALA A 451 -3.05 -28.96 -7.00
CA ALA A 451 -4.05 -28.20 -7.73
C ALA A 451 -5.44 -28.48 -7.16
N GLN A 452 -6.03 -27.52 -6.44
CA GLN A 452 -7.42 -27.66 -6.00
C GLN A 452 -8.36 -27.45 -7.19
N SER A 453 -9.38 -28.29 -7.29
CA SER A 453 -10.41 -28.15 -8.31
C SER A 453 -11.79 -28.28 -7.68
N PHE A 454 -12.70 -27.41 -8.13
CA PHE A 454 -14.10 -27.50 -7.77
C PHE A 454 -14.82 -28.38 -8.80
N SER A 455 -15.15 -29.61 -8.41
CA SER A 455 -15.66 -30.65 -9.31
C SER A 455 -17.12 -30.98 -9.00
N TYR A 456 -17.87 -31.36 -10.04
CA TYR A 456 -19.29 -31.73 -9.90
C TYR A 456 -19.63 -33.03 -10.65
N PHE A 457 -20.47 -33.85 -10.03
CA PHE A 457 -20.83 -35.22 -10.44
C PHE A 457 -22.35 -35.34 -10.61
N ARG A 458 -22.86 -36.38 -11.29
CA ARG A 458 -24.32 -36.60 -11.30
C ARG A 458 -24.80 -37.09 -9.93
N SER A 459 -24.02 -37.96 -9.30
CA SER A 459 -24.25 -38.48 -7.96
C SER A 459 -22.94 -38.56 -7.15
N ALA A 460 -23.04 -38.64 -5.83
CA ALA A 460 -21.87 -38.82 -4.96
C ALA A 460 -21.13 -40.15 -5.19
N ALA A 461 -21.80 -41.15 -5.79
CA ALA A 461 -21.24 -42.47 -6.09
C ALA A 461 -20.54 -42.54 -7.46
N ASP A 462 -20.59 -41.48 -8.27
CA ASP A 462 -19.99 -41.49 -9.60
C ASP A 462 -18.46 -41.45 -9.51
N PRO A 463 -17.72 -42.33 -10.22
CA PRO A 463 -16.26 -42.40 -10.14
C PRO A 463 -15.54 -41.27 -10.88
N GLN A 464 -16.24 -40.52 -11.75
CA GLN A 464 -15.64 -39.48 -12.61
C GLN A 464 -16.50 -38.21 -12.61
N PRO A 465 -15.89 -37.01 -12.50
CA PRO A 465 -16.63 -35.76 -12.50
C PRO A 465 -17.25 -35.49 -13.88
N ARG A 466 -18.46 -34.94 -13.88
CA ARG A 466 -19.10 -34.43 -15.10
C ARG A 466 -18.45 -33.16 -15.62
N GLY A 467 -17.82 -32.41 -14.72
CA GLY A 467 -16.97 -31.29 -15.04
C GLY A 467 -16.20 -30.83 -13.82
N SER A 468 -15.08 -30.17 -14.07
CA SER A 468 -14.22 -29.62 -13.04
C SER A 468 -13.87 -28.18 -13.39
N ILE A 469 -13.86 -27.32 -12.39
CA ILE A 469 -13.43 -25.93 -12.48
C ILE A 469 -12.12 -25.85 -11.69
N PRO A 470 -10.96 -25.87 -12.39
CA PRO A 470 -9.68 -25.67 -11.73
C PRO A 470 -9.69 -24.33 -10.99
N ILE A 471 -9.27 -24.30 -9.73
CA ILE A 471 -9.23 -23.05 -8.95
C ILE A 471 -8.31 -22.02 -9.63
N ALA A 472 -7.26 -22.48 -10.30
CA ALA A 472 -6.42 -21.67 -11.19
C ALA A 472 -7.23 -20.82 -12.20
N SER A 473 -8.28 -21.40 -12.78
CA SER A 473 -9.09 -20.77 -13.84
C SER A 473 -10.21 -19.86 -13.33
N VAL A 474 -10.51 -19.91 -12.03
CA VAL A 474 -11.55 -19.07 -11.40
C VAL A 474 -11.05 -17.63 -11.36
N LEU A 475 -11.81 -16.75 -12.01
CA LEU A 475 -11.55 -15.31 -12.01
C LEU A 475 -12.35 -14.60 -10.91
N ARG A 476 -13.60 -15.03 -10.68
CA ARG A 476 -14.51 -14.38 -9.74
C ARG A 476 -15.51 -15.37 -9.16
N VAL A 477 -15.93 -15.16 -7.91
CA VAL A 477 -17.03 -15.87 -7.26
C VAL A 477 -17.97 -14.83 -6.65
N ASP A 478 -19.23 -14.80 -7.09
CA ASP A 478 -20.22 -13.78 -6.73
C ASP A 478 -21.40 -14.42 -6.00
N TYR A 479 -21.86 -13.85 -4.89
CA TYR A 479 -23.21 -14.14 -4.39
C TYR A 479 -24.20 -13.29 -5.19
N ILE A 480 -25.21 -13.93 -5.80
CA ILE A 480 -26.18 -13.28 -6.69
C ILE A 480 -27.53 -13.01 -5.98
N GLY A 481 -27.80 -13.68 -4.86
CA GLY A 481 -29.06 -13.52 -4.14
C GLY A 481 -30.20 -14.24 -4.86
N GLU A 482 -30.78 -13.63 -5.90
CA GLU A 482 -31.89 -14.22 -6.65
C GLU A 482 -31.64 -14.19 -8.17
N THR A 483 -31.95 -15.28 -8.87
CA THR A 483 -31.86 -15.37 -10.33
C THR A 483 -32.79 -16.45 -10.85
N ASP A 484 -33.54 -16.16 -11.91
CA ASP A 484 -34.53 -17.08 -12.53
C ASP A 484 -35.59 -17.61 -11.55
N GLY A 485 -36.02 -16.78 -10.59
CA GLY A 485 -36.97 -17.19 -9.54
C GLY A 485 -36.39 -18.18 -8.51
N GLN A 486 -35.07 -18.34 -8.47
CA GLN A 486 -34.36 -19.15 -7.49
C GLN A 486 -33.58 -18.25 -6.53
N GLN A 487 -33.76 -18.47 -5.23
CA GLN A 487 -33.09 -17.70 -4.18
C GLN A 487 -31.78 -18.34 -3.72
N ALA A 488 -31.01 -17.58 -2.94
CA ALA A 488 -29.67 -17.91 -2.46
C ALA A 488 -28.68 -18.34 -3.56
N CYS A 489 -28.75 -17.77 -4.77
CA CYS A 489 -27.84 -18.18 -5.85
C CYS A 489 -26.43 -17.57 -5.70
N PHE A 490 -25.41 -18.29 -6.14
CA PHE A 490 -24.04 -17.77 -6.33
C PHE A 490 -23.47 -18.19 -7.69
N ALA A 491 -22.52 -17.43 -8.24
CA ALA A 491 -21.85 -17.74 -9.49
C ALA A 491 -20.35 -17.88 -9.34
N VAL A 492 -19.78 -18.73 -10.20
CA VAL A 492 -18.35 -18.88 -10.40
C VAL A 492 -18.05 -18.51 -11.85
N ALA A 493 -17.22 -17.49 -12.05
CA ALA A 493 -16.82 -17.03 -13.38
C ALA A 493 -15.37 -17.44 -13.69
N THR A 494 -15.18 -17.96 -14.89
CA THR A 494 -13.88 -18.24 -15.51
C THR A 494 -13.72 -17.38 -16.76
N ALA A 495 -12.54 -17.36 -17.38
CA ALA A 495 -12.31 -16.59 -18.60
C ALA A 495 -13.22 -16.97 -19.78
N SER A 496 -13.76 -18.19 -19.77
CA SER A 496 -14.56 -18.74 -20.88
C SER A 496 -16.02 -19.01 -20.56
N ARG A 497 -16.38 -19.14 -19.28
CA ARG A 497 -17.72 -19.60 -18.84
C ARG A 497 -18.10 -19.05 -17.49
N ARG A 498 -19.39 -18.76 -17.31
CA ARG A 498 -20.04 -18.48 -16.03
C ARG A 498 -20.92 -19.65 -15.59
N TYR A 499 -20.77 -20.07 -14.34
CA TYR A 499 -21.56 -21.13 -13.73
C TYR A 499 -22.42 -20.54 -12.62
N ILE A 500 -23.70 -20.92 -12.55
CA ILE A 500 -24.61 -20.49 -11.48
C ILE A 500 -24.97 -21.71 -10.64
N PHE A 501 -24.92 -21.55 -9.33
CA PHE A 501 -25.19 -22.57 -8.33
C PHE A 501 -26.21 -22.07 -7.32
N ARG A 502 -27.06 -22.96 -6.83
CA ARG A 502 -27.90 -22.72 -5.65
C ARG A 502 -27.86 -23.94 -4.71
N PRO A 503 -28.12 -23.75 -3.41
CA PRO A 503 -28.22 -24.83 -2.44
C PRO A 503 -29.29 -25.85 -2.80
N ASP A 504 -29.09 -27.10 -2.40
CA ASP A 504 -30.10 -28.15 -2.46
C ASP A 504 -30.90 -28.11 -1.15
N GLU A 505 -32.08 -27.48 -1.15
CA GLU A 505 -32.94 -27.43 0.03
C GLU A 505 -33.64 -28.78 0.27
N PRO A 506 -33.75 -29.27 1.52
CA PRO A 506 -34.73 -30.28 1.87
C PRO A 506 -36.13 -29.67 1.76
N GLU A 507 -37.10 -30.45 1.30
CA GLU A 507 -38.42 -29.97 0.87
C GLU A 507 -39.24 -29.17 1.89
N HIS A 508 -38.80 -29.05 3.15
CA HIS A 508 -39.32 -28.13 4.17
C HIS A 508 -38.18 -27.59 5.05
N GLU A 509 -37.57 -26.44 4.73
CA GLU A 509 -37.02 -25.49 5.72
C GLU A 509 -36.50 -24.16 5.10
N GLN A 510 -36.51 -23.12 5.93
CA GLN A 510 -36.41 -21.67 5.68
C GLN A 510 -35.28 -21.18 4.74
N ALA A 511 -35.60 -20.17 3.90
CA ALA A 511 -34.70 -19.46 2.98
C ALA A 511 -33.38 -18.94 3.62
N GLU A 512 -33.37 -18.76 4.93
CA GLU A 512 -32.20 -18.34 5.72
C GLU A 512 -31.09 -19.41 5.74
N CYS A 513 -31.45 -20.70 5.77
CA CYS A 513 -30.51 -21.83 5.73
C CYS A 513 -29.84 -21.97 4.35
N ALA A 514 -30.61 -21.75 3.28
CA ALA A 514 -30.08 -21.74 1.92
C ALA A 514 -29.10 -20.57 1.72
N MET A 515 -29.44 -19.38 2.22
CA MET A 515 -28.53 -18.24 2.20
C MET A 515 -27.20 -18.58 2.89
N GLN A 516 -27.23 -19.15 4.09
CA GLN A 516 -26.03 -19.56 4.84
C GLN A 516 -25.20 -20.60 4.06
N THR A 517 -25.85 -21.58 3.44
CA THR A 517 -25.19 -22.62 2.64
C THR A 517 -24.45 -22.02 1.43
N SER A 518 -25.07 -21.08 0.72
CA SER A 518 -24.43 -20.39 -0.40
C SER A 518 -23.25 -19.53 0.04
N HIS A 519 -23.38 -18.80 1.15
CA HIS A 519 -22.27 -18.04 1.71
C HIS A 519 -21.10 -18.96 2.11
N TYR A 520 -21.39 -20.13 2.66
CA TYR A 520 -20.38 -21.13 2.99
C TYR A 520 -19.61 -21.61 1.75
N TRP A 521 -20.30 -21.94 0.65
CA TRP A 521 -19.68 -22.31 -0.63
C TRP A 521 -18.85 -21.18 -1.25
N VAL A 522 -19.35 -19.94 -1.23
CA VAL A 522 -18.60 -18.77 -1.72
C VAL A 522 -17.32 -18.58 -0.91
N LYS A 523 -17.39 -18.61 0.44
CA LYS A 523 -16.24 -18.46 1.33
C LYS A 523 -15.17 -19.53 1.05
N ALA A 524 -15.56 -20.79 0.86
CA ALA A 524 -14.63 -21.88 0.61
C ALA A 524 -13.90 -21.75 -0.73
N LEU A 525 -14.60 -21.38 -1.80
CA LEU A 525 -14.01 -21.20 -3.13
C LEU A 525 -13.07 -20.00 -3.18
N VAL A 526 -13.42 -18.90 -2.49
CA VAL A 526 -12.55 -17.72 -2.36
C VAL A 526 -11.26 -18.07 -1.59
N ARG A 527 -11.38 -18.79 -0.47
CA ARG A 527 -10.20 -19.26 0.31
C ARG A 527 -9.30 -20.17 -0.52
N ALA A 528 -9.86 -21.09 -1.30
CA ALA A 528 -9.09 -21.94 -2.19
C ALA A 528 -8.32 -21.14 -3.24
N LYS A 529 -8.95 -20.11 -3.83
CA LYS A 529 -8.29 -19.24 -4.82
C LYS A 529 -7.16 -18.41 -4.20
N ALA A 530 -7.36 -17.85 -3.01
CA ALA A 530 -6.33 -17.10 -2.31
C ALA A 530 -5.08 -17.97 -2.04
N ARG A 531 -5.28 -19.20 -1.54
CA ARG A 531 -4.18 -20.16 -1.32
C ARG A 531 -3.44 -20.51 -2.62
N TYR A 532 -4.17 -20.71 -3.71
CA TYR A 532 -3.56 -20.98 -5.01
C TYR A 532 -2.67 -19.82 -5.49
N LEU A 533 -3.14 -18.57 -5.34
CA LEU A 533 -2.38 -17.39 -5.73
C LEU A 533 -1.12 -17.19 -4.87
N MET A 534 -1.22 -17.49 -3.57
CA MET A 534 -0.07 -17.49 -2.65
C MET A 534 0.99 -18.50 -3.09
N ALA A 535 0.59 -19.74 -3.38
CA ALA A 535 1.52 -20.79 -3.83
C ALA A 535 2.17 -20.47 -5.20
N GLN A 536 1.47 -19.84 -6.14
CA GLN A 536 2.07 -19.41 -7.41
C GLN A 536 3.10 -18.29 -7.24
N ALA A 537 2.91 -17.40 -6.26
CA ALA A 537 3.86 -16.35 -5.96
C ALA A 537 5.18 -16.91 -5.40
N GLU A 538 5.10 -17.95 -4.57
CA GLU A 538 6.27 -18.68 -4.04
C GLU A 538 7.07 -19.37 -5.17
N ASP A 539 6.39 -20.00 -6.12
CA ASP A 539 7.01 -20.69 -7.27
C ASP A 539 7.66 -19.72 -8.27
N SER A 540 7.03 -18.56 -8.50
CA SER A 540 7.58 -17.49 -9.34
C SER A 540 8.85 -16.91 -8.73
N PHE A 541 8.90 -16.81 -7.40
CA PHE A 541 10.06 -16.34 -6.66
C PHE A 541 11.23 -17.33 -6.74
N ALA A 542 10.99 -18.63 -6.55
CA ALA A 542 12.02 -19.66 -6.66
C ALA A 542 12.69 -19.71 -8.05
N ARG A 543 11.93 -19.43 -9.12
CA ARG A 543 12.45 -19.38 -10.51
C ARG A 543 13.12 -18.05 -10.90
N THR A 544 12.92 -17.00 -10.11
CA THR A 544 13.57 -15.69 -10.33
C THR A 544 14.86 -15.58 -9.52
N VAL A 545 15.00 -16.38 -8.47
CA VAL A 545 16.20 -16.50 -7.62
C VAL A 545 17.18 -17.56 -8.13
N GLN A 546 16.73 -18.57 -8.88
CA GLN A 546 17.57 -19.39 -9.76
C GLN A 546 17.86 -18.68 -11.07
#